data_AF-A0A420XNH6-F1
#
_entry.id   AF-A0A420XNH6-F1
#
_cell.length_a   1.000
_cell.length_b   1.000
_cell.length_c   1.000
_cell.angle_alpha   90.00
_cell.angle_beta   90.00
_cell.angle_gamma   90.00
#
_symmetry.space_group_name_H-M   'P 1'
#
loop_
_entity.id
_entity.type
_entity.pdbx_description
1 polymer ?
#
loop_
_entity_poly.entity_id
_entity_poly.type
_entity_poly.pdbx_seq_one_letter_code
_entity_poly.pdbx_strand_id
1 'polypeptide(L)'
;MISRDGRRVAFSGYVPERVAHEQVYLRDRVTGATRVLSATPEGYAADADCFVDSISADGRVVAFETSATNLVDGVDQNGPGDSYVSLVGD
;
A
#
# COMPACT_ATOMS: atom_id res chain seq x y z
N MET A 1 -0.69 -10.30 -3.97
CA MET A 1 -2.08 -10.51 -3.48
C MET A 1 -3.07 -10.22 -4.60
N ILE A 2 -4.18 -10.97 -4.74
CA ILE A 2 -5.17 -10.79 -5.82
C ILE A 2 -6.61 -10.86 -5.28
N SER A 3 -7.50 -10.00 -5.76
CA SER A 3 -8.94 -10.01 -5.42
C SER A 3 -9.64 -11.27 -5.94
N ARG A 4 -10.82 -11.60 -5.38
CA ARG A 4 -11.56 -12.84 -5.71
C ARG A 4 -11.96 -12.92 -7.18
N ASP A 5 -12.32 -11.79 -7.77
CA ASP A 5 -12.66 -11.66 -9.20
C ASP A 5 -11.42 -11.58 -10.10
N GLY A 6 -10.22 -11.55 -9.52
CA GLY A 6 -8.96 -11.44 -10.25
C GLY A 6 -8.70 -10.05 -10.84
N ARG A 7 -9.55 -9.04 -10.61
CA ARG A 7 -9.40 -7.72 -11.23
C ARG A 7 -8.27 -6.90 -10.61
N ARG A 8 -8.13 -6.92 -9.29
CA ARG A 8 -7.19 -6.08 -8.54
C ARG A 8 -6.03 -6.92 -8.03
N VAL A 9 -4.80 -6.47 -8.29
CA VAL A 9 -3.56 -7.09 -7.80
C VAL A 9 -2.84 -6.09 -6.91
N ALA A 10 -2.61 -6.45 -5.65
CA ALA A 10 -1.78 -5.69 -4.73
C ALA A 10 -0.40 -6.36 -4.61
N PHE A 11 0.66 -5.55 -4.68
CA PHE A 11 2.05 -6.02 -4.68
C PHE A 11 2.98 -4.99 -4.03
N SER A 12 4.03 -5.46 -3.36
CA SER A 12 5.18 -4.63 -2.95
C SER A 12 6.12 -4.45 -4.14
N GLY A 13 6.75 -3.28 -4.24
CA GLY A 13 7.76 -3.04 -5.26
C GLY A 13 8.67 -1.87 -4.89
N TYR A 14 9.88 -1.89 -5.45
CA TYR A 14 10.86 -0.82 -5.30
C TYR A 14 11.14 -0.20 -6.67
N VAL A 15 11.00 1.12 -6.76
CA VAL A 15 11.34 1.89 -7.98
C VAL A 15 12.39 2.94 -7.60
N PRO A 16 13.69 2.64 -7.78
CA PRO A 16 14.80 3.44 -7.23
C PRO A 16 14.79 4.91 -7.68
N GLU A 17 14.27 5.18 -8.88
CA GLU A 17 14.18 6.55 -9.42
C GLU A 17 13.05 7.38 -8.80
N ARG A 18 12.13 6.76 -8.04
CA ARG A 18 10.91 7.40 -7.53
C ARG A 18 10.84 7.43 -6.01
N VAL A 19 11.45 6.47 -5.32
CA VAL A 19 11.35 6.27 -3.87
C VAL A 19 12.61 5.57 -3.33
N ALA A 20 12.91 5.76 -2.04
CA ALA A 20 14.02 5.10 -1.34
C ALA A 20 13.63 3.77 -0.68
N HIS A 21 12.33 3.42 -0.66
CA HIS A 21 11.77 2.31 0.11
C HIS A 21 10.85 1.44 -0.75
N GLU A 22 10.65 0.18 -0.36
CA GLU A 22 9.59 -0.65 -0.93
C GLU A 22 8.22 -0.02 -0.65
N GLN A 23 7.37 0.00 -1.67
CA GLN A 23 6.04 0.57 -1.60
C GLN A 23 5.00 -0.48 -2.02
N VAL A 24 3.82 -0.36 -1.44
CA VAL A 24 2.63 -1.12 -1.84
C VAL A 24 1.93 -0.42 -2.99
N TYR A 25 1.66 -1.17 -4.05
CA TYR A 25 0.96 -0.74 -5.25
C TYR A 25 -0.31 -1.58 -5.46
N LEU A 26 -1.26 -0.98 -6.19
CA LEU A 26 -2.42 -1.66 -6.73
C LEU A 26 -2.44 -1.54 -8.24
N ARG A 27 -2.57 -2.68 -8.93
CA ARG A 27 -2.85 -2.78 -10.36
C ARG A 27 -4.30 -3.17 -10.59
N ASP A 28 -5.01 -2.38 -11.37
CA ASP A 28 -6.26 -2.81 -12.00
C ASP A 28 -5.91 -3.52 -13.31
N ARG A 29 -6.30 -4.80 -13.43
CA ARG A 29 -6.00 -5.64 -14.60
C ARG A 29 -6.93 -5.39 -15.77
N VAL A 30 -8.09 -4.75 -15.56
CA VAL A 30 -9.03 -4.37 -16.61
C VAL A 30 -8.55 -3.08 -17.28
N THR A 31 -8.21 -2.06 -16.49
CA THR A 31 -7.80 -0.75 -17.03
C THR A 31 -6.30 -0.65 -17.29
N GLY A 32 -5.49 -1.49 -16.64
CA GLY A 32 -4.04 -1.38 -16.68
C GLY A 32 -3.49 -0.21 -15.84
N ALA A 33 -4.29 0.41 -14.97
CA ALA A 33 -3.82 1.47 -14.09
C ALA A 33 -3.02 0.89 -12.90
N THR A 34 -1.88 1.49 -12.58
CA THR A 34 -1.12 1.23 -11.35
C THR A 34 -1.09 2.47 -10.49
N ARG A 35 -1.40 2.34 -9.20
CA ARG A 35 -1.27 3.42 -8.21
C ARG A 35 -0.55 2.95 -6.95
N VAL A 36 0.12 3.86 -6.28
CA VAL A 36 0.72 3.64 -4.94
C VAL A 36 -0.37 3.72 -3.88
N LEU A 37 -0.33 2.82 -2.90
CA LEU A 37 -1.25 2.79 -1.75
C LEU A 37 -0.59 3.24 -0.44
N SER A 38 0.74 3.14 -0.37
CA SER A 38 1.58 3.53 0.77
C SER A 38 2.05 4.97 0.60
N ALA A 39 1.08 5.88 0.56
CA ALA A 39 1.34 7.31 0.45
C ALA A 39 0.41 8.09 1.38
N THR A 40 0.92 9.22 1.87
CA THR A 40 0.14 10.25 2.58
C THR A 40 -1.07 10.70 1.75
N PRO A 41 -2.09 11.31 2.38
CA PRO A 41 -3.18 11.98 1.68
C PRO A 41 -2.72 13.03 0.65
N GLU A 42 -1.58 13.68 0.92
CA GLU A 42 -0.95 14.68 0.05
C GLU A 42 -0.14 14.05 -1.11
N GLY A 43 0.06 12.73 -1.09
CA GLY A 43 0.71 11.97 -2.16
C GLY A 43 2.22 11.74 -1.98
N TYR A 44 2.80 12.13 -0.83
CA TYR A 44 4.17 11.74 -0.45
C TYR A 44 4.24 10.24 -0.12
N ALA A 45 5.29 9.58 -0.58
CA ALA A 45 5.55 8.17 -0.30
C ALA A 45 5.80 7.91 1.19
N ALA A 46 5.59 6.66 1.62
CA ALA A 46 5.98 6.19 2.93
C ALA A 46 7.49 6.42 3.17
N ASP A 47 7.84 6.84 4.38
CA ASP A 47 9.23 7.06 4.81
C ASP A 47 9.94 5.79 5.31
N ALA A 48 9.32 4.62 5.13
CA ALA A 48 9.91 3.31 5.38
C ALA A 48 9.33 2.25 4.42
N ASP A 49 9.90 1.04 4.45
CA ASP A 49 9.45 -0.08 3.64
C ASP A 49 8.02 -0.50 3.98
N CYS A 50 7.22 -0.77 2.95
CA CYS A 50 5.85 -1.23 3.08
C CYS A 50 5.66 -2.58 2.36
N PHE A 51 5.10 -3.56 3.06
CA PHE A 51 4.90 -4.91 2.53
C PHE A 51 3.43 -5.28 2.50
N VAL A 52 2.93 -5.66 1.33
CA VAL A 52 1.52 -6.08 1.18
C VAL A 52 1.24 -7.34 1.98
N ASP A 53 0.21 -7.31 2.82
CA ASP A 53 -0.21 -8.45 3.62
C ASP A 53 -1.46 -9.11 3.03
N SER A 54 -2.51 -8.35 2.74
CA SER A 54 -3.74 -8.91 2.17
C SER A 54 -4.56 -7.92 1.33
N ILE A 55 -5.47 -8.46 0.52
CA ILE A 55 -6.49 -7.70 -0.22
C ILE A 55 -7.87 -8.32 0.05
N SER A 56 -8.89 -7.49 0.28
CA SER A 56 -10.26 -7.95 0.46
C SER A 56 -10.79 -8.68 -0.77
N ALA A 57 -11.80 -9.55 -0.58
CA ALA A 57 -12.36 -10.34 -1.67
C ALA A 57 -12.91 -9.47 -2.82
N ASP A 58 -13.53 -8.33 -2.49
CA ASP A 58 -14.02 -7.34 -3.45
C ASP A 58 -12.92 -6.38 -3.96
N GLY A 59 -11.70 -6.53 -3.44
CA GLY A 59 -10.55 -5.72 -3.79
C GLY A 59 -10.60 -4.27 -3.33
N ARG A 60 -11.56 -3.88 -2.48
CA ARG A 60 -11.73 -2.50 -1.98
C ARG A 60 -10.81 -2.11 -0.84
N VAL A 61 -10.20 -3.07 -0.17
CA VAL A 61 -9.34 -2.83 0.99
C VAL A 61 -8.04 -3.60 0.82
N VAL A 62 -6.91 -2.95 1.11
CA VAL A 62 -5.58 -3.58 1.14
C VAL A 62 -4.96 -3.33 2.51
N ALA A 63 -4.55 -4.40 3.18
CA ALA A 63 -3.76 -4.32 4.40
C ALA A 63 -2.27 -4.49 4.06
N PHE A 64 -1.42 -3.75 4.75
CA PHE A 64 0.03 -3.82 4.60
C PHE A 64 0.73 -3.47 5.91
N GLU A 65 1.92 -4.01 6.09
CA GLU A 65 2.77 -3.74 7.24
C GLU A 65 3.82 -2.70 6.85
N THR A 66 4.13 -1.79 7.76
CA THR A 66 5.24 -0.85 7.61
C THR A 66 5.67 -0.27 8.94
N SER A 67 6.91 0.21 9.02
CA SER A 67 7.38 1.08 10.11
C SER A 67 7.34 2.56 9.74
N ALA A 68 6.63 2.93 8.67
CA ALA A 68 6.52 4.30 8.21
C ALA A 68 5.77 5.15 9.23
N THR A 69 6.28 6.33 9.50
CA THR A 69 5.74 7.25 10.52
C THR A 69 4.90 8.36 9.91
N ASN A 70 4.94 8.50 8.59
CA ASN A 70 4.31 9.60 7.87
C ASN A 70 2.98 9.24 7.19
N LEU A 71 2.44 8.02 7.35
CA LEU A 71 1.25 7.60 6.59
C LEU A 71 -0.08 8.06 7.19
N VAL A 72 -0.17 8.15 8.52
CA VAL A 72 -1.34 8.69 9.24
C VAL A 72 -0.87 9.43 10.48
N ASP A 73 -1.63 10.42 10.92
CA ASP A 73 -1.34 11.10 12.18
C ASP A 73 -1.57 10.14 13.37
N GLY A 74 -0.61 10.10 14.31
CA GLY A 74 -0.75 9.39 15.59
C GLY A 74 -0.26 7.94 15.61
N VAL A 75 0.64 7.54 14.70
CA VAL A 75 1.30 6.23 14.73
C VAL A 75 2.07 6.03 16.04
N ASP A 76 1.95 4.83 16.63
CA ASP A 76 2.69 4.46 17.84
C ASP A 76 4.19 4.27 17.51
N GLN A 77 5.04 5.09 18.11
CA GLN A 77 6.49 5.06 17.88
C GLN A 77 7.22 3.93 18.64
N ASN A 78 6.51 3.06 19.37
CA ASN A 78 7.11 2.22 20.41
C ASN A 78 7.21 0.71 20.09
N GLY A 79 7.03 0.26 18.84
CA GLY A 79 7.10 -1.18 18.51
C GLY A 79 7.64 -1.48 17.10
N PRO A 80 8.18 -2.70 16.89
CA PRO A 80 8.53 -3.15 15.54
C PRO A 80 7.26 -3.44 14.72
N GLY A 81 7.05 -2.66 13.65
CA GLY A 81 6.07 -2.90 12.59
C GLY A 81 4.62 -2.52 12.94
N ASP A 82 4.09 -1.48 12.29
CA ASP A 82 2.69 -1.12 12.35
C ASP A 82 1.92 -1.73 11.18
N SER A 83 0.70 -2.18 11.44
CA SER A 83 -0.22 -2.66 10.41
C SER A 83 -1.17 -1.55 9.98
N TYR A 84 -1.20 -1.29 8.68
CA TYR A 84 -1.99 -0.24 8.05
C TYR A 84 -3.01 -0.80 7.06
N VAL A 85 -4.07 -0.03 6.83
CA VAL A 85 -5.14 -0.37 5.88
C VAL A 85 -5.37 0.79 4.93
N SER A 86 -5.28 0.52 3.62
CA SER A 86 -5.60 1.46 2.56
C SER A 86 -6.94 1.13 1.92
N LEU A 87 -7.78 2.15 1.75
CA LEU A 87 -9.02 2.05 1.00
C LEU A 87 -8.76 2.28 -0.50
N VAL A 88 -9.42 1.48 -1.32
CA VAL A 88 -9.41 1.62 -2.77
C VAL A 88 -10.66 2.37 -3.19
N GLY A 89 -10.49 3.67 -3.49
CA GLY A 89 -11.53 4.47 -4.13
C GLY A 89 -12.03 3.80 -5.42
N ASP A 90 -13.34 3.94 -5.65
CA ASP A 90 -14.03 3.38 -6.82
C ASP A 90 -13.78 4.21 -8.09
#